data_AF-A0A7V6WZG3-F1
#
_entry.id   AF-A0A7V6WZG3-F1
#
_cell.length_a   1.000
_cell.length_b   1.000
_cell.length_c   1.000
_cell.angle_alpha   90.00
_cell.angle_beta   90.00
_cell.angle_gamma   90.00
#
_symmetry.space_group_name_H-M   'P 1'
#
loop_
_entity.id
_entity.type
_entity.pdbx_description
1 polymer ?
#
loop_
_entity_poly.entity_id
_entity_poly.type
_entity_poly.pdbx_seq_one_letter_code
_entity_poly.pdbx_strand_id
1 'polypeptide(L)'
;GQRFSRKGILCTLQLEDYRNNVVIPHEETLPKAKADRLKLMRHCMANFSSIFAIYTDETNTAQQLFDQVQMQKPAIDLTDENGISHRVWVVQDEGIIEKWQELMSNKQVYIADGHHRYETALEFQREMAGKGFEKCNRVMVTLVNTFDPGLVVFPTYRMVHNVPGFDAQNLKEKLRSIYKTVDLPLHDLTSTAGIEKSAQAIVDALAEADKDYHNFCMYTGGNQALMFSIRRTGEKFKPEKSAEWNSLDVTILQEKILNQQLGIGDKERAEGNMLAYTRDAGEALAKVISGEFQASFLLNPTQTSEVIAVAGRGEKMPQKSTFYYPKLVTGLVINPLDK
;
A
#
# COMPACT_ATOMS: atom_id res chain seq x y z
N GLY A 1 5.43 -15.93 -15.97
CA GLY A 1 4.85 -15.25 -14.79
C GLY A 1 3.68 -16.05 -14.25
N GLN A 2 3.40 -15.91 -12.96
CA GLN A 2 2.23 -16.52 -12.30
C GLN A 2 0.98 -15.65 -12.54
N ARG A 3 -0.19 -16.28 -12.73
CA ARG A 3 -1.47 -15.58 -12.82
C ARG A 3 -2.15 -15.57 -11.46
N PHE A 4 -2.63 -14.40 -11.06
CA PHE A 4 -3.38 -14.20 -9.82
C PHE A 4 -4.79 -13.69 -10.14
N SER A 5 -5.75 -14.03 -9.28
CA SER A 5 -7.12 -13.51 -9.34
C SER A 5 -7.54 -13.08 -7.94
N ARG A 6 -7.95 -11.82 -7.81
CA ARG A 6 -8.45 -11.26 -6.54
C ARG A 6 -9.96 -11.19 -6.57
N LYS A 7 -10.63 -11.79 -5.59
CA LYS A 7 -12.08 -11.68 -5.43
C LYS A 7 -12.39 -10.62 -4.37
N GLY A 8 -13.41 -9.80 -4.63
CA GLY A 8 -13.86 -8.78 -3.69
C GLY A 8 -15.33 -8.47 -3.85
N ILE A 9 -15.94 -7.95 -2.78
CA ILE A 9 -17.35 -7.55 -2.75
C ILE A 9 -17.43 -6.04 -2.88
N LEU A 10 -17.99 -5.57 -3.99
CA LEU A 10 -18.31 -4.17 -4.21
C LEU A 10 -19.69 -3.87 -3.59
N CYS A 11 -19.73 -3.02 -2.57
CA CYS A 11 -20.95 -2.66 -1.86
C CYS A 11 -20.87 -1.23 -1.32
N THR A 12 -21.89 -0.81 -0.57
CA THR A 12 -21.82 0.42 0.23
C THR A 12 -21.59 0.07 1.70
N LEU A 13 -20.67 0.78 2.33
CA LEU A 13 -20.38 0.66 3.76
C LEU A 13 -20.92 1.88 4.49
N GLN A 14 -21.52 1.67 5.66
CA GLN A 14 -21.90 2.77 6.55
C GLN A 14 -20.66 3.58 6.92
N LEU A 15 -20.73 4.90 6.75
CA LEU A 15 -19.66 5.78 7.19
C LEU A 15 -19.65 5.84 8.71
N GLU A 16 -18.50 5.53 9.27
CA GLU A 16 -18.20 5.51 10.69
C GLU A 16 -17.01 6.42 11.00
N ASP A 17 -17.09 7.14 12.12
CA ASP A 17 -15.94 7.86 12.64
C ASP A 17 -14.85 6.87 13.06
N TYR A 18 -13.58 7.16 12.77
CA TYR A 18 -12.47 6.28 13.12
C TYR A 18 -12.39 5.95 14.63
N ARG A 19 -12.95 6.80 15.50
CA ARG A 19 -13.05 6.55 16.94
C ARG A 19 -13.87 5.31 17.30
N ASN A 20 -14.76 4.86 16.40
CA ASN A 20 -15.61 3.68 16.61
C ASN A 20 -14.87 2.36 16.34
N ASN A 21 -13.63 2.40 15.81
CA ASN A 21 -12.80 1.23 15.52
C ASN A 21 -13.45 0.15 14.64
N VAL A 22 -14.45 0.52 13.83
CA VAL A 22 -15.07 -0.35 12.81
C VAL A 22 -14.32 -0.26 11.48
N VAL A 23 -14.03 0.97 11.05
CA VAL A 23 -13.22 1.26 9.87
C VAL A 23 -11.88 1.84 10.30
N ILE A 24 -10.79 1.19 9.90
CA ILE A 24 -9.46 1.45 10.44
C ILE A 24 -8.54 1.96 9.33
N PRO A 25 -7.99 3.18 9.44
CA PRO A 25 -6.96 3.69 8.54
C PRO A 25 -5.58 3.18 8.95
N HIS A 26 -4.70 2.91 7.99
CA HIS A 26 -3.28 2.59 8.26
C HIS A 26 -2.29 3.65 7.77
N GLU A 27 -2.72 4.68 7.06
CA GLU A 27 -1.86 5.76 6.54
C GLU A 27 -2.43 7.14 6.89
N GLU A 28 -1.54 8.14 6.99
CA GLU A 28 -1.92 9.55 7.11
C GLU A 28 -2.25 10.18 5.75
N THR A 29 -3.19 11.13 5.75
CA THR A 29 -3.62 11.82 4.54
C THR A 29 -3.18 13.27 4.50
N LEU A 30 -2.70 13.70 3.34
CA LEU A 30 -2.39 15.10 3.06
C LEU A 30 -3.65 15.97 2.83
N PRO A 31 -3.70 17.22 3.35
CA PRO A 31 -4.88 18.10 3.20
C PRO A 31 -5.25 18.46 1.75
N LYS A 32 -4.26 18.73 0.89
CA LYS A 32 -4.47 19.27 -0.48
C LYS A 32 -5.34 18.36 -1.36
N ALA A 33 -5.18 17.04 -1.23
CA ALA A 33 -5.89 16.04 -2.03
C ALA A 33 -7.38 15.89 -1.67
N LYS A 34 -7.80 16.39 -0.50
CA LYS A 34 -9.19 16.29 -0.01
C LYS A 34 -10.10 17.35 -0.63
N ALA A 35 -9.62 18.59 -0.77
CA ALA A 35 -10.45 19.71 -1.21
C ALA A 35 -11.00 19.52 -2.63
N ASP A 36 -10.19 19.00 -3.56
CA ASP A 36 -10.59 18.75 -4.94
C ASP A 36 -11.63 17.62 -5.04
N ARG A 37 -11.42 16.52 -4.31
CA ARG A 37 -12.38 15.40 -4.24
C ARG A 37 -13.71 15.82 -3.66
N LEU A 38 -13.70 16.67 -2.63
CA LEU A 38 -14.93 17.18 -2.03
C LEU A 38 -15.71 18.07 -3.00
N LYS A 39 -15.02 18.91 -3.79
CA LYS A 39 -15.67 19.69 -4.86
C LYS A 39 -16.35 18.79 -5.89
N LEU A 40 -15.66 17.74 -6.36
CA LEU A 40 -16.23 16.78 -7.30
C LEU A 40 -17.46 16.07 -6.70
N MET A 41 -17.36 15.60 -5.45
CA MET A 41 -18.45 14.91 -4.77
C MET A 41 -19.68 15.81 -4.57
N ARG A 42 -19.48 17.07 -4.18
CA ARG A 42 -20.56 18.07 -4.08
C ARG A 42 -21.24 18.36 -5.41
N HIS A 43 -20.46 18.44 -6.49
CA HIS A 43 -21.01 18.79 -7.80
C HIS A 43 -21.77 17.62 -8.44
N CYS A 44 -21.18 16.43 -8.40
CA CYS A 44 -21.72 15.28 -9.08
C CYS A 44 -22.65 14.41 -8.22
N MET A 45 -22.65 14.58 -6.90
CA MET A 45 -23.44 13.77 -5.96
C MET A 45 -23.22 12.27 -6.19
N ALA A 46 -21.98 11.81 -6.33
CA ALA A 46 -21.68 10.40 -6.64
C ALA A 46 -20.31 9.94 -6.11
N ASN A 47 -20.17 8.64 -5.85
CA ASN A 47 -18.86 7.98 -5.74
C ASN A 47 -18.48 7.37 -7.10
N PHE A 48 -17.36 7.82 -7.67
CA PHE A 48 -16.85 7.35 -8.96
C PHE A 48 -15.82 6.22 -8.86
N SER A 49 -15.27 6.00 -7.68
CA SER A 49 -14.33 4.91 -7.41
C SER A 49 -14.57 4.35 -6.03
N SER A 50 -14.47 3.04 -5.89
CA SER A 50 -14.62 2.37 -4.61
C SER A 50 -13.35 2.53 -3.78
N ILE A 51 -13.53 2.72 -2.48
CA ILE A 51 -12.42 2.60 -1.52
C ILE A 51 -12.04 1.13 -1.47
N PHE A 52 -10.74 0.84 -1.59
CA PHE A 52 -10.26 -0.51 -1.42
C PHE A 52 -10.08 -0.76 0.07
N ALA A 53 -10.85 -1.69 0.62
CA ALA A 53 -10.70 -2.09 2.01
C ALA A 53 -10.56 -3.63 2.11
N ILE A 54 -10.01 -4.07 3.23
CA ILE A 54 -9.75 -5.47 3.51
C ILE A 54 -10.36 -5.89 4.85
N TYR A 55 -10.71 -7.16 4.94
CA TYR A 55 -11.25 -7.78 6.15
C TYR A 55 -10.65 -9.17 6.32
N THR A 56 -10.71 -9.70 7.54
CA THR A 56 -10.15 -11.01 7.88
C THR A 56 -11.23 -12.07 7.87
N ASP A 57 -11.04 -13.12 7.07
CA ASP A 57 -11.89 -14.30 7.05
C ASP A 57 -11.08 -15.57 6.73
N GLU A 58 -10.46 -16.15 7.76
CA GLU A 58 -9.52 -17.29 7.63
C GLU A 58 -10.14 -18.51 6.93
N THR A 59 -11.42 -18.78 7.19
CA THR A 59 -12.15 -19.93 6.61
C THR A 59 -12.64 -19.68 5.20
N ASN A 60 -12.44 -18.47 4.66
CA ASN A 60 -12.89 -18.00 3.36
C ASN A 60 -14.41 -18.21 3.11
N THR A 61 -15.20 -18.21 4.18
CA THR A 61 -16.66 -18.39 4.15
C THR A 61 -17.32 -17.30 3.33
N ALA A 62 -16.82 -16.07 3.41
CA ALA A 62 -17.24 -14.95 2.59
C ALA A 62 -17.26 -15.26 1.09
N GLN A 63 -16.16 -15.81 0.55
CA GLN A 63 -16.05 -16.05 -0.88
C GLN A 63 -16.92 -17.22 -1.32
N GLN A 64 -17.05 -18.25 -0.48
CA GLN A 64 -17.87 -19.42 -0.75
C GLN A 64 -19.35 -19.06 -0.97
N LEU A 65 -19.86 -18.01 -0.32
CA LEU A 65 -21.23 -17.50 -0.53
C LEU A 65 -21.49 -17.08 -1.98
N PHE A 66 -20.46 -16.67 -2.72
CA PHE A 66 -20.60 -16.10 -4.07
C PHE A 66 -20.15 -17.05 -5.18
N ASP A 67 -19.65 -18.25 -4.87
CA ASP A 67 -19.16 -19.19 -5.88
C ASP A 67 -20.26 -19.55 -6.90
N GLN A 68 -21.51 -19.68 -6.46
CA GLN A 68 -22.64 -19.93 -7.36
C GLN A 68 -22.96 -18.73 -8.26
N VAL A 69 -22.80 -17.52 -7.77
CA VAL A 69 -23.02 -16.29 -8.55
C VAL A 69 -21.99 -16.20 -9.68
N GLN A 70 -20.74 -16.59 -9.41
CA GLN A 70 -19.65 -16.55 -10.39
C GLN A 70 -19.81 -17.55 -11.54
N MET A 71 -20.68 -18.55 -11.41
CA MET A 71 -21.03 -19.46 -12.52
C MET A 71 -21.92 -18.80 -13.58
N GLN A 72 -22.55 -17.66 -13.25
CA GLN A 72 -23.38 -16.91 -14.18
C GLN A 72 -22.52 -16.02 -15.08
N LYS A 73 -23.12 -15.50 -16.17
CA LYS A 73 -22.46 -14.52 -17.03
C LYS A 73 -22.23 -13.21 -16.24
N PRO A 74 -21.01 -12.65 -16.22
CA PRO A 74 -20.77 -11.36 -15.58
C PRO A 74 -21.55 -10.24 -16.27
N ALA A 75 -22.00 -9.26 -15.48
CA ALA A 75 -22.64 -8.04 -15.97
C ALA A 75 -21.62 -7.10 -16.64
N ILE A 76 -20.36 -7.13 -16.18
CA ILE A 76 -19.24 -6.42 -16.79
C ILE A 76 -18.09 -7.41 -16.98
N ASP A 77 -17.52 -7.46 -18.17
CA ASP A 77 -16.33 -8.25 -18.50
C ASP A 77 -15.47 -7.42 -19.45
N LEU A 78 -14.34 -6.91 -18.96
CA LEU A 78 -13.43 -6.07 -19.74
C LEU A 78 -11.97 -6.33 -19.37
N THR A 79 -11.07 -5.90 -20.24
CA THR A 79 -9.64 -5.87 -19.98
C THR A 79 -9.18 -4.41 -20.08
N ASP A 80 -8.47 -3.93 -19.07
CA ASP A 80 -7.95 -2.55 -19.07
C ASP A 80 -6.69 -2.39 -19.94
N GLU A 81 -6.18 -1.17 -20.04
CA GLU A 81 -4.99 -0.84 -20.82
C GLU A 81 -3.70 -1.52 -20.32
N ASN A 82 -3.69 -2.02 -19.09
CA ASN A 82 -2.58 -2.76 -18.50
C ASN A 82 -2.73 -4.29 -18.67
N GLY A 83 -3.74 -4.74 -19.41
CA GLY A 83 -4.00 -6.15 -19.66
C GLY A 83 -4.64 -6.89 -18.47
N ILE A 84 -5.17 -6.16 -17.47
CA ILE A 84 -5.84 -6.76 -16.31
C ILE A 84 -7.31 -7.02 -16.68
N SER A 85 -7.76 -8.25 -16.49
CA SER A 85 -9.17 -8.63 -16.69
C SER A 85 -10.01 -8.31 -15.45
N HIS A 86 -11.10 -7.58 -15.66
CA HIS A 86 -12.07 -7.16 -14.65
C HIS A 86 -13.43 -7.77 -14.95
N ARG A 87 -13.97 -8.53 -14.01
CA ARG A 87 -15.30 -9.15 -14.11
C ARG A 87 -16.16 -8.80 -12.90
N VAL A 88 -17.39 -8.37 -13.16
CA VAL A 88 -18.35 -7.95 -12.12
C VAL A 88 -19.65 -8.73 -12.30
N TRP A 89 -20.13 -9.32 -11.22
CA TRP A 89 -21.43 -9.98 -11.14
C TRP A 89 -22.34 -9.19 -10.21
N VAL A 90 -23.63 -9.15 -10.54
CA VAL A 90 -24.65 -8.53 -9.68
C VAL A 90 -25.23 -9.62 -8.79
N VAL A 91 -25.24 -9.38 -7.48
CA VAL A 91 -25.87 -10.26 -6.50
C VAL A 91 -27.24 -9.68 -6.15
N GLN A 92 -28.31 -10.42 -6.47
CA GLN A 92 -29.70 -10.02 -6.17
C GLN A 92 -30.40 -10.98 -5.19
N ASP A 93 -29.78 -12.12 -4.88
CA ASP A 93 -30.33 -13.11 -3.95
C ASP A 93 -30.30 -12.55 -2.52
N GLU A 94 -31.48 -12.33 -1.94
CA GLU A 94 -31.64 -11.76 -0.60
C GLU A 94 -30.99 -12.63 0.48
N GLY A 95 -31.07 -13.96 0.36
CA GLY A 95 -30.49 -14.88 1.34
C GLY A 95 -28.95 -14.87 1.32
N ILE A 96 -28.32 -14.70 0.15
CA ILE A 96 -26.87 -14.49 0.04
C ILE A 96 -26.49 -13.14 0.67
N ILE A 97 -27.27 -12.08 0.40
CA ILE A 97 -27.01 -10.73 0.92
C ILE A 97 -27.10 -10.71 2.45
N GLU A 98 -28.13 -11.32 3.04
CA GLU A 98 -28.31 -11.42 4.50
C GLU A 98 -27.15 -12.16 5.16
N LYS A 99 -26.76 -13.33 4.64
CA LYS A 99 -25.60 -14.10 5.16
C LYS A 99 -24.31 -13.31 5.09
N TRP A 100 -24.11 -12.55 4.01
CA TRP A 100 -22.95 -11.67 3.86
C TRP A 100 -22.96 -10.55 4.90
N GLN A 101 -24.11 -9.91 5.12
CA GLN A 101 -24.27 -8.87 6.14
C GLN A 101 -24.03 -9.40 7.55
N GLU A 102 -24.56 -10.59 7.87
CA GLU A 102 -24.35 -11.27 9.15
C GLU A 102 -22.85 -11.57 9.37
N LEU A 103 -22.18 -12.15 8.37
CA LEU A 103 -20.75 -12.45 8.43
C LEU A 103 -19.90 -11.19 8.70
N MET A 104 -20.26 -10.07 8.08
CA MET A 104 -19.52 -8.82 8.20
C MET A 104 -19.86 -8.02 9.46
N SER A 105 -20.99 -8.29 10.12
CA SER A 105 -21.52 -7.46 11.22
C SER A 105 -20.55 -7.23 12.38
N ASN A 106 -19.70 -8.23 12.68
CA ASN A 106 -18.74 -8.18 13.78
C ASN A 106 -17.28 -8.02 13.32
N LYS A 107 -17.05 -7.74 12.04
CA LYS A 107 -15.69 -7.62 11.48
C LYS A 107 -15.28 -6.15 11.40
N GLN A 108 -14.00 -5.92 11.70
CA GLN A 108 -13.33 -4.66 11.38
C GLN A 108 -12.92 -4.64 9.92
N VAL A 109 -12.91 -3.44 9.34
CA VAL A 109 -12.51 -3.20 7.96
C VAL A 109 -11.30 -2.26 7.95
N TYR A 110 -10.23 -2.65 7.27
CA TYR A 110 -9.01 -1.88 7.16
C TYR A 110 -8.93 -1.23 5.78
N ILE A 111 -8.73 0.08 5.69
CA ILE A 111 -8.66 0.78 4.41
C ILE A 111 -7.32 0.48 3.75
N ALA A 112 -7.27 -0.42 2.76
CA ALA A 112 -6.06 -0.74 2.00
C ALA A 112 -5.63 0.37 1.03
N ASP A 113 -6.59 1.07 0.41
CA ASP A 113 -6.35 2.25 -0.41
C ASP A 113 -7.61 3.13 -0.47
N GLY A 114 -7.44 4.44 -0.31
CA GLY A 114 -8.53 5.40 -0.43
C GLY A 114 -8.87 6.14 0.85
N HIS A 115 -7.92 6.31 1.78
CA HIS A 115 -8.10 7.08 3.02
C HIS A 115 -8.64 8.49 2.73
N HIS A 116 -8.07 9.19 1.75
CA HIS A 116 -8.56 10.50 1.32
C HIS A 116 -10.03 10.47 0.84
N ARG A 117 -10.45 9.39 0.18
CA ARG A 117 -11.83 9.21 -0.30
C ARG A 117 -12.78 8.97 0.86
N TYR A 118 -12.37 8.15 1.84
CA TYR A 118 -13.15 7.91 3.05
C TYR A 118 -13.35 9.19 3.87
N GLU A 119 -12.28 9.94 4.13
CA GLU A 119 -12.38 11.20 4.88
C GLU A 119 -13.16 12.28 4.12
N THR A 120 -13.06 12.31 2.78
CA THR A 120 -13.90 13.19 1.96
C THR A 120 -15.37 12.82 2.11
N ALA A 121 -15.70 11.52 2.12
CA ALA A 121 -17.06 11.05 2.30
C ALA A 121 -17.59 11.36 3.72
N LEU A 122 -16.77 11.22 4.77
CA LEU A 122 -17.12 11.65 6.13
C LEU A 122 -17.43 13.15 6.21
N GLU A 123 -16.61 13.98 5.57
CA GLU A 123 -16.84 15.43 5.54
C GLU A 123 -18.12 15.78 4.79
N PHE A 124 -18.34 15.14 3.65
CA PHE A 124 -19.56 15.30 2.86
C PHE A 124 -20.82 14.84 3.62
N GLN A 125 -20.75 13.73 4.35
CA GLN A 125 -21.82 13.25 5.22
C GLN A 125 -22.20 14.30 6.27
N ARG A 126 -21.20 14.92 6.92
CA ARG A 126 -21.44 16.00 7.90
C ARG A 126 -22.11 17.21 7.26
N GLU A 127 -21.71 17.59 6.06
CA GLU A 127 -22.36 18.68 5.30
C GLU A 127 -23.81 18.37 4.93
N MET A 128 -24.15 17.10 4.72
CA MET A 128 -25.49 16.66 4.31
C MET A 128 -26.40 16.25 5.48
N ALA A 129 -25.87 16.22 6.70
CA ALA A 129 -26.63 15.92 7.90
C ALA A 129 -27.85 16.86 8.03
N GLY A 130 -29.04 16.27 8.23
CA GLY A 130 -30.31 17.01 8.34
C GLY A 130 -30.87 17.56 7.02
N LYS A 131 -30.23 17.33 5.87
CA LYS A 131 -30.69 17.81 4.55
C LYS A 131 -31.50 16.76 3.75
N GLY A 132 -31.74 15.58 4.31
CA GLY A 132 -32.54 14.51 3.70
C GLY A 132 -31.80 13.68 2.63
N PHE A 133 -30.47 13.69 2.60
CA PHE A 133 -29.65 12.89 1.70
C PHE A 133 -29.10 11.62 2.38
N GLU A 134 -29.96 10.63 2.61
CA GLU A 134 -29.61 9.42 3.37
C GLU A 134 -28.51 8.56 2.72
N LYS A 135 -28.43 8.53 1.37
CA LYS A 135 -27.38 7.76 0.67
C LYS A 135 -25.96 8.28 0.97
N CYS A 136 -25.83 9.54 1.42
CA CYS A 136 -24.54 10.12 1.84
C CYS A 136 -24.02 9.55 3.16
N ASN A 137 -24.84 8.78 3.89
CA ASN A 137 -24.40 8.06 5.09
C ASN A 137 -23.58 6.81 4.78
N ARG A 138 -23.45 6.45 3.50
CA ARG A 138 -22.68 5.30 3.05
C ARG A 138 -21.69 5.68 1.97
N VAL A 139 -20.64 4.88 1.83
CA VAL A 139 -19.62 5.07 0.80
C VAL A 139 -19.37 3.78 0.04
N MET A 140 -19.14 3.89 -1.26
CA MET A 140 -18.81 2.74 -2.11
C MET A 140 -17.43 2.17 -1.75
N VAL A 141 -17.40 0.88 -1.43
CA VAL A 141 -16.20 0.13 -1.03
C VAL A 141 -16.09 -1.16 -1.83
N THR A 142 -14.86 -1.63 -2.06
CA THR A 142 -14.58 -3.00 -2.46
C THR A 142 -13.86 -3.68 -1.31
N LEU A 143 -14.49 -4.71 -0.73
CA LEU A 143 -14.00 -5.48 0.40
C LEU A 143 -13.32 -6.75 -0.10
N VAL A 144 -12.04 -6.95 0.25
CA VAL A 144 -11.28 -8.16 -0.10
C VAL A 144 -10.81 -8.87 1.16
N ASN A 145 -10.90 -10.20 1.16
CA ASN A 145 -10.38 -11.02 2.25
C ASN A 145 -8.84 -10.93 2.30
N THR A 146 -8.26 -10.78 3.49
CA THR A 146 -6.81 -10.74 3.70
C THR A 146 -6.12 -12.05 3.32
N PHE A 147 -6.87 -13.15 3.28
CA PHE A 147 -6.41 -14.48 2.88
C PHE A 147 -6.65 -14.79 1.40
N ASP A 148 -7.17 -13.84 0.62
CA ASP A 148 -7.30 -14.02 -0.83
C ASP A 148 -5.89 -14.11 -1.46
N PRO A 149 -5.55 -15.19 -2.17
CA PRO A 149 -4.21 -15.38 -2.75
C PRO A 149 -3.89 -14.37 -3.86
N GLY A 150 -4.90 -13.70 -4.43
CA GLY A 150 -4.75 -12.59 -5.36
C GLY A 150 -4.58 -11.23 -4.70
N LEU A 151 -4.58 -11.14 -3.36
CA LEU A 151 -4.22 -9.93 -2.63
C LEU A 151 -2.70 -9.75 -2.60
N VAL A 152 -2.15 -9.24 -3.71
CA VAL A 152 -0.72 -9.00 -3.85
C VAL A 152 -0.36 -7.59 -3.36
N VAL A 153 0.69 -7.50 -2.54
CA VAL A 153 1.30 -6.24 -2.11
C VAL A 153 2.69 -6.14 -2.73
N PHE A 154 2.94 -5.10 -3.51
CA PHE A 154 4.29 -4.82 -4.01
C PHE A 154 5.08 -3.93 -3.07
N PRO A 155 6.41 -4.09 -3.04
CA PRO A 155 7.28 -3.17 -2.33
C PRO A 155 7.20 -1.79 -2.97
N THR A 156 7.46 -0.78 -2.15
CA THR A 156 7.66 0.59 -2.62
C THR A 156 9.08 1.00 -2.31
N TYR A 157 9.93 1.01 -3.34
CA TYR A 157 11.33 1.39 -3.28
C TYR A 157 11.47 2.91 -3.16
N ARG A 158 12.54 3.35 -2.49
CA ARG A 158 12.79 4.78 -2.22
C ARG A 158 13.97 5.21 -3.06
N MET A 159 13.80 6.27 -3.83
CA MET A 159 14.88 6.87 -4.59
C MET A 159 15.17 8.24 -3.99
N VAL A 160 16.42 8.44 -3.58
CA VAL A 160 16.88 9.65 -2.90
C VAL A 160 17.53 10.58 -3.91
N HIS A 161 17.17 11.86 -3.84
CA HIS A 161 17.76 12.92 -4.64
C HIS A 161 17.82 14.22 -3.83
N ASN A 162 18.56 15.22 -4.31
CA ASN A 162 18.68 16.55 -3.69
C ASN A 162 19.14 16.55 -2.22
N VAL A 163 19.82 15.50 -1.73
CA VAL A 163 20.41 15.50 -0.39
C VAL A 163 21.71 16.31 -0.42
N PRO A 164 21.82 17.41 0.34
CA PRO A 164 23.02 18.25 0.35
C PRO A 164 24.22 17.48 0.91
N GLY A 165 25.37 17.57 0.21
CA GLY A 165 26.60 16.93 0.66
C GLY A 165 26.53 15.39 0.68
N PHE A 166 25.64 14.79 -0.11
CA PHE A 166 25.54 13.33 -0.22
C PHE A 166 26.87 12.71 -0.64
N ASP A 167 27.38 11.80 0.18
CA ASP A 167 28.59 11.03 -0.05
C ASP A 167 28.26 9.53 0.06
N ALA A 168 28.19 8.89 -1.11
CA ALA A 168 27.88 7.47 -1.22
C ALA A 168 28.90 6.58 -0.51
N GLN A 169 30.19 6.94 -0.56
CA GLN A 169 31.25 6.12 0.01
C GLN A 169 31.23 6.19 1.53
N ASN A 170 31.13 7.40 2.09
CA ASN A 170 30.96 7.60 3.53
C ASN A 170 29.71 6.90 4.07
N LEU A 171 28.59 6.94 3.33
CA LEU A 171 27.38 6.21 3.71
C LEU A 171 27.61 4.70 3.74
N LYS A 172 28.24 4.12 2.71
CA LYS A 172 28.58 2.69 2.67
C LYS A 172 29.48 2.30 3.85
N GLU A 173 30.48 3.10 4.16
CA GLU A 173 31.40 2.86 5.29
C GLU A 173 30.67 2.91 6.65
N LYS A 174 29.80 3.89 6.85
CA LYS A 174 28.95 3.96 8.04
C LYS A 174 28.07 2.72 8.18
N LEU A 175 27.37 2.31 7.11
CA LEU A 175 26.51 1.12 7.15
C LEU A 175 27.32 -0.15 7.46
N ARG A 176 28.50 -0.33 6.85
CA ARG A 176 29.41 -1.45 7.14
C ARG A 176 29.89 -1.46 8.60
N SER A 177 30.05 -0.30 9.22
CA SER A 177 30.49 -0.21 10.62
C SER A 177 29.41 -0.57 11.66
N ILE A 178 28.13 -0.48 11.29
CA ILE A 178 27.00 -0.63 12.22
C ILE A 178 26.21 -1.92 11.96
N TYR A 179 26.16 -2.38 10.70
CA TYR A 179 25.28 -3.47 10.27
C TYR A 179 26.04 -4.63 9.61
N LYS A 180 25.39 -5.79 9.56
CA LYS A 180 25.85 -6.89 8.72
C LYS A 180 25.66 -6.48 7.26
N THR A 181 26.70 -6.56 6.45
CA THR A 181 26.65 -6.15 5.03
C THR A 181 27.21 -7.19 4.09
N VAL A 182 26.69 -7.23 2.86
CA VAL A 182 27.20 -8.04 1.75
C VAL A 182 27.22 -7.16 0.49
N ASP A 183 28.33 -7.16 -0.24
CA ASP A 183 28.40 -6.55 -1.56
C ASP A 183 27.81 -7.52 -2.59
N LEU A 184 26.70 -7.11 -3.22
CA LEU A 184 26.01 -7.87 -4.25
C LEU A 184 26.55 -7.44 -5.63
N PRO A 185 27.28 -8.32 -6.35
CA PRO A 185 27.71 -8.03 -7.71
C PRO A 185 26.49 -7.92 -8.63
N LEU A 186 26.47 -6.88 -9.44
CA LEU A 186 25.42 -6.67 -10.44
C LEU A 186 25.87 -7.17 -11.81
N HIS A 187 24.90 -7.39 -12.68
CA HIS A 187 25.16 -7.74 -14.08
C HIS A 187 25.55 -6.49 -14.89
N ASP A 188 25.53 -6.60 -16.22
CA ASP A 188 25.78 -5.46 -17.11
C ASP A 188 24.75 -4.33 -16.88
N LEU A 189 25.21 -3.15 -16.50
CA LEU A 189 24.35 -1.99 -16.25
C LEU A 189 24.28 -1.02 -17.45
N THR A 190 24.92 -1.37 -18.58
CA THR A 190 24.89 -0.56 -19.81
C THR A 190 23.73 -0.90 -20.73
N SER A 191 23.06 -2.04 -20.51
CA SER A 191 21.89 -2.50 -21.26
C SER A 191 20.66 -2.64 -20.37
N THR A 192 19.48 -2.38 -20.92
CA THR A 192 18.20 -2.57 -20.21
C THR A 192 18.05 -3.99 -19.69
N ALA A 193 18.39 -5.00 -20.49
CA ALA A 193 18.29 -6.39 -20.08
C ALA A 193 19.21 -6.74 -18.90
N GLY A 194 20.39 -6.13 -18.82
CA GLY A 194 21.30 -6.36 -17.69
C GLY A 194 20.90 -5.57 -16.43
N ILE A 195 20.29 -4.39 -16.58
CA ILE A 195 19.65 -3.67 -15.46
C ILE A 195 18.53 -4.53 -14.87
N GLU A 196 17.64 -5.08 -15.70
CA GLU A 196 16.54 -5.96 -15.24
C GLU A 196 17.05 -7.21 -14.53
N LYS A 197 18.09 -7.85 -15.04
CA LYS A 197 18.72 -8.99 -14.36
C LYS A 197 19.32 -8.60 -13.01
N SER A 198 19.95 -7.44 -12.93
CA SER A 198 20.52 -6.91 -11.69
C SER A 198 19.45 -6.59 -10.66
N ALA A 199 18.35 -5.97 -11.10
CA ALA A 199 17.19 -5.71 -10.29
C ALA A 199 16.56 -7.00 -9.76
N GLN A 200 16.37 -8.01 -10.61
CA GLN A 200 15.86 -9.31 -10.19
C GLN A 200 16.78 -10.00 -9.18
N ALA A 201 18.11 -9.96 -9.40
CA ALA A 201 19.07 -10.52 -8.45
C ALA A 201 19.00 -9.86 -7.07
N ILE A 202 18.77 -8.54 -7.00
CA ILE A 202 18.55 -7.84 -5.73
C ILE A 202 17.24 -8.30 -5.06
N VAL A 203 16.16 -8.41 -5.84
CA VAL A 203 14.85 -8.85 -5.33
C VAL A 203 14.93 -10.28 -4.79
N ASP A 204 15.59 -11.19 -5.51
CA ASP A 204 15.78 -12.58 -5.08
C ASP A 204 16.63 -12.65 -3.82
N ALA A 205 17.74 -11.90 -3.75
CA ALA A 205 18.59 -11.83 -2.56
C ALA A 205 17.83 -11.30 -1.33
N LEU A 206 16.93 -10.32 -1.51
CA LEU A 206 16.07 -9.83 -0.43
C LEU A 206 15.03 -10.87 0.01
N ALA A 207 14.46 -11.62 -0.93
CA ALA A 207 13.46 -12.64 -0.64
C ALA A 207 14.03 -13.87 0.07
N GLU A 208 15.28 -14.25 -0.24
CA GLU A 208 16.01 -15.38 0.36
C GLU A 208 16.74 -15.00 1.65
N ALA A 209 16.79 -13.70 1.98
CA ALA A 209 17.50 -13.20 3.15
C ALA A 209 16.93 -13.77 4.46
N ASP A 210 17.81 -13.87 5.46
CA ASP A 210 17.45 -14.31 6.81
C ASP A 210 16.35 -13.43 7.42
N LYS A 211 15.21 -14.05 7.77
CA LYS A 211 14.02 -13.37 8.30
C LYS A 211 14.19 -12.87 9.73
N ASP A 212 15.24 -13.31 10.44
CA ASP A 212 15.63 -12.74 11.74
C ASP A 212 16.22 -11.33 11.61
N TYR A 213 16.35 -10.82 10.38
CA TYR A 213 16.83 -9.48 10.07
C TYR A 213 15.80 -8.68 9.28
N HIS A 214 15.87 -7.35 9.40
CA HIS A 214 15.37 -6.41 8.41
C HIS A 214 16.43 -6.30 7.31
N ASN A 215 16.07 -6.63 6.08
CA ASN A 215 17.01 -6.70 4.97
C ASN A 215 16.69 -5.61 3.95
N PHE A 216 17.73 -4.88 3.56
CA PHE A 216 17.64 -3.78 2.62
C PHE A 216 18.78 -3.88 1.61
N CYS A 217 18.56 -3.34 0.42
CA CYS A 217 19.60 -3.17 -0.58
C CYS A 217 19.70 -1.70 -0.97
N MET A 218 20.91 -1.15 -0.94
CA MET A 218 21.21 0.20 -1.36
C MET A 218 22.05 0.17 -2.64
N TYR A 219 21.62 0.93 -3.64
CA TYR A 219 22.38 1.14 -4.85
C TYR A 219 22.69 2.63 -5.02
N THR A 220 23.96 2.96 -5.29
CA THR A 220 24.46 4.35 -5.40
C THR A 220 25.34 4.54 -6.65
N GLY A 221 25.15 3.71 -7.68
CA GLY A 221 26.05 3.64 -8.84
C GLY A 221 27.19 2.64 -8.70
N GLY A 222 27.85 2.35 -9.83
CA GLY A 222 28.90 1.32 -9.95
C GLY A 222 28.33 -0.07 -10.22
N ASN A 223 29.17 -1.11 -10.14
CA ASN A 223 28.80 -2.47 -10.55
C ASN A 223 28.37 -3.37 -9.38
N GLN A 224 28.07 -2.78 -8.22
CA GLN A 224 27.71 -3.49 -7.00
C GLN A 224 26.64 -2.72 -6.23
N ALA A 225 25.68 -3.44 -5.66
CA ALA A 225 24.77 -2.92 -4.65
C ALA A 225 25.23 -3.38 -3.26
N LEU A 226 24.93 -2.59 -2.23
CA LEU A 226 25.23 -2.95 -0.85
C LEU A 226 23.96 -3.48 -0.18
N MET A 227 23.94 -4.77 0.12
CA MET A 227 22.92 -5.35 0.98
C MET A 227 23.33 -5.12 2.45
N PHE A 228 22.40 -4.68 3.28
CA PHE A 228 22.62 -4.51 4.71
C PHE A 228 21.44 -5.05 5.52
N SER A 229 21.78 -5.68 6.64
CA SER A 229 20.85 -6.42 7.48
C SER A 229 20.92 -5.92 8.92
N ILE A 230 19.76 -5.57 9.48
CA ILE A 230 19.60 -5.09 10.85
C ILE A 230 18.87 -6.16 11.65
N ARG A 231 19.46 -6.68 12.73
CA ARG A 231 18.84 -7.77 13.51
C ARG A 231 17.49 -7.34 14.08
N ARG A 232 16.48 -8.19 13.98
CA ARG A 232 15.19 -8.02 14.67
C ARG A 232 15.39 -8.31 16.15
N THR A 233 15.60 -7.27 16.95
CA THR A 233 15.78 -7.40 18.41
C THR A 233 14.47 -7.38 19.18
N GLY A 234 13.39 -6.89 18.56
CA GLY A 234 12.13 -6.60 19.25
C GLY A 234 12.19 -5.34 20.14
N GLU A 235 13.36 -4.71 20.23
CA GLU A 235 13.52 -3.47 20.99
C GLU A 235 12.83 -2.31 20.28
N LYS A 236 12.13 -1.49 21.06
CA LYS A 236 11.52 -0.27 20.56
C LYS A 236 12.58 0.83 20.47
N PHE A 237 12.82 1.31 19.26
CA PHE A 237 13.65 2.51 19.04
C PHE A 237 12.81 3.80 19.09
N LYS A 238 11.49 3.70 18.90
CA LYS A 238 10.50 4.72 19.25
C LYS A 238 9.62 4.21 20.39
N PRO A 239 9.89 4.58 21.66
CA PRO A 239 9.21 4.06 22.84
C PRO A 239 7.68 4.29 22.84
N GLU A 240 7.24 5.39 22.24
CA GLU A 240 5.84 5.80 22.13
C GLU A 240 5.03 4.99 21.11
N LYS A 241 5.68 4.13 20.33
CA LYS A 241 5.06 3.28 19.31
C LYS A 241 4.99 1.81 19.75
N SER A 242 4.11 1.02 19.16
CA SER A 242 3.98 -0.42 19.40
C SER A 242 5.23 -1.19 18.96
N ALA A 243 5.35 -2.45 19.43
CA ALA A 243 6.46 -3.30 19.00
C ALA A 243 6.35 -3.61 17.50
N GLU A 244 5.13 -3.77 17.01
CA GLU A 244 4.79 -4.08 15.63
C GLU A 244 5.21 -2.94 14.71
N TRP A 245 4.91 -1.69 15.09
CA TRP A 245 5.35 -0.51 14.35
C TRP A 245 6.87 -0.37 14.32
N ASN A 246 7.54 -0.67 15.45
CA ASN A 246 9.00 -0.68 15.55
C ASN A 246 9.64 -1.84 14.77
N SER A 247 8.88 -2.89 14.42
CA SER A 247 9.36 -4.03 13.64
C SER A 247 9.09 -3.93 12.13
N LEU A 248 8.48 -2.85 11.67
CA LEU A 248 8.21 -2.65 10.24
C LEU A 248 9.49 -2.28 9.48
N ASP A 249 9.79 -3.00 8.40
CA ASP A 249 10.94 -2.71 7.52
C ASP A 249 10.89 -1.27 6.96
N VAL A 250 9.69 -0.82 6.57
CA VAL A 250 9.44 0.53 6.07
C VAL A 250 9.80 1.61 7.10
N THR A 251 9.50 1.33 8.37
CA THR A 251 9.79 2.25 9.47
C THR A 251 11.26 2.22 9.83
N ILE A 252 11.88 1.04 9.86
CA ILE A 252 13.31 0.88 10.11
C ILE A 252 14.12 1.63 9.05
N LEU A 253 13.79 1.46 7.76
CA LEU A 253 14.44 2.20 6.68
C LEU A 253 14.26 3.71 6.87
N GLN A 254 13.03 4.15 7.14
CA GLN A 254 12.73 5.57 7.30
C GLN A 254 13.53 6.20 8.45
N GLU A 255 13.56 5.57 9.61
CA GLU A 255 14.08 6.19 10.82
C GLU A 255 15.58 5.95 10.97
N LYS A 256 16.07 4.72 10.78
CA LYS A 256 17.48 4.40 10.99
C LYS A 256 18.37 4.78 9.81
N ILE A 257 17.82 4.84 8.60
CA ILE A 257 18.62 5.10 7.39
C ILE A 257 18.32 6.49 6.85
N LEU A 258 17.09 6.75 6.40
CA LEU A 258 16.76 8.02 5.75
C LEU A 258 16.87 9.21 6.71
N ASN A 259 16.35 9.07 7.93
CA ASN A 259 16.43 10.13 8.92
C ASN A 259 17.84 10.20 9.55
N GLN A 260 18.28 9.16 10.26
CA GLN A 260 19.53 9.22 11.03
C GLN A 260 20.81 9.35 10.18
N GLN A 261 20.88 8.76 8.98
CA GLN A 261 22.09 8.80 8.17
C GLN A 261 22.07 9.89 7.09
N LEU A 262 20.88 10.22 6.56
CA LEU A 262 20.73 11.16 5.44
C LEU A 262 20.04 12.48 5.82
N GLY A 263 19.54 12.61 7.05
CA GLY A 263 18.84 13.82 7.50
C GLY A 263 17.46 14.03 6.87
N ILE A 264 16.89 13.01 6.22
CA ILE A 264 15.58 13.08 5.58
C ILE A 264 14.52 12.73 6.63
N GLY A 265 14.14 13.72 7.45
CA GLY A 265 13.15 13.60 8.53
C GLY A 265 11.70 13.75 8.05
N ASP A 266 10.77 13.91 8.99
CA ASP A 266 9.34 14.08 8.69
C ASP A 266 9.06 15.33 7.85
N LYS A 267 9.77 16.43 8.13
CA LYS A 267 9.60 17.70 7.42
C LYS A 267 10.03 17.58 5.97
N GLU A 268 11.23 17.05 5.73
CA GLU A 268 11.82 16.89 4.39
C GLU A 268 10.98 15.94 3.52
N ARG A 269 10.41 14.89 4.15
CA ARG A 269 9.46 13.98 3.49
C ARG A 269 8.16 14.67 3.10
N ALA A 270 7.59 15.48 4.01
CA ALA A 270 6.34 16.19 3.75
C ALA A 270 6.48 17.24 2.63
N GLU A 271 7.68 17.84 2.48
CA GLU A 271 8.00 18.73 1.38
C GLU A 271 8.17 17.99 0.03
N GLY A 272 8.55 16.71 0.07
CA GLY A 272 8.61 15.84 -1.11
C GLY A 272 9.77 16.14 -2.07
N ASN A 273 10.78 16.89 -1.64
CA ASN A 273 11.87 17.37 -2.50
C ASN A 273 13.10 16.45 -2.54
N MET A 274 13.17 15.46 -1.65
CA MET A 274 14.35 14.59 -1.49
C MET A 274 14.08 13.10 -1.73
N LEU A 275 12.82 12.72 -1.96
CA LEU A 275 12.40 11.33 -2.09
C LEU A 275 11.37 11.18 -3.21
N ALA A 276 11.64 10.21 -4.08
CA ALA A 276 10.65 9.64 -4.98
C ALA A 276 10.46 8.15 -4.68
N TYR A 277 9.40 7.58 -5.26
CA TYR A 277 8.99 6.21 -5.00
C TYR A 277 8.72 5.49 -6.32
N THR A 278 9.19 4.25 -6.41
CA THR A 278 8.83 3.34 -7.51
C THR A 278 8.52 1.95 -6.96
N ARG A 279 7.84 1.11 -7.75
CA ARG A 279 7.62 -0.31 -7.47
C ARG A 279 8.49 -1.20 -8.34
N ASP A 280 9.19 -0.59 -9.29
CA ASP A 280 10.01 -1.27 -10.27
C ASP A 280 11.47 -1.16 -9.83
N ALA A 281 12.10 -2.32 -9.62
CA ALA A 281 13.48 -2.38 -9.17
C ALA A 281 14.44 -1.97 -10.30
N GLY A 282 14.12 -2.30 -11.55
CA GLY A 282 14.88 -1.88 -12.73
C GLY A 282 14.86 -0.37 -12.90
N GLU A 283 13.68 0.26 -12.75
CA GLU A 283 13.56 1.73 -12.72
C GLU A 283 14.40 2.33 -11.61
N ALA A 284 14.34 1.77 -10.39
CA ALA A 284 15.10 2.25 -9.24
C ALA A 284 16.62 2.22 -9.48
N LEU A 285 17.12 1.25 -10.24
CA LEU A 285 18.53 1.17 -10.64
C LEU A 285 18.83 2.14 -11.78
N ALA A 286 18.01 2.14 -12.84
CA ALA A 286 18.18 2.98 -14.03
C ALA A 286 18.22 4.48 -13.69
N LYS A 287 17.37 4.91 -12.75
CA LYS A 287 17.30 6.29 -12.26
C LYS A 287 18.53 6.75 -11.48
N VAL A 288 19.24 5.83 -10.84
CA VAL A 288 20.54 6.11 -10.20
C VAL A 288 21.66 6.09 -11.24
N ILE A 289 21.60 5.15 -12.20
CA ILE A 289 22.58 5.06 -13.31
C ILE A 289 22.58 6.34 -14.16
N SER A 290 21.39 6.91 -14.42
CA SER A 290 21.27 8.15 -15.19
C SER A 290 21.75 9.41 -14.45
N GLY A 291 22.01 9.31 -13.15
CA GLY A 291 22.36 10.44 -12.29
C GLY A 291 21.17 11.31 -11.87
N GLU A 292 19.94 10.92 -12.21
CA GLU A 292 18.72 11.62 -11.77
C GLU A 292 18.51 11.47 -10.25
N PHE A 293 18.93 10.33 -9.69
CA PHE A 293 18.88 10.04 -8.26
C PHE A 293 20.27 9.68 -7.71
N GLN A 294 20.52 10.06 -6.47
CA GLN A 294 21.78 9.83 -5.76
C GLN A 294 21.88 8.39 -5.22
N ALA A 295 20.75 7.80 -4.83
CA ALA A 295 20.68 6.43 -4.35
C ALA A 295 19.27 5.84 -4.51
N SER A 296 19.18 4.52 -4.52
CA SER A 296 17.92 3.79 -4.36
C SER A 296 18.01 2.76 -3.24
N PHE A 297 16.90 2.59 -2.52
CA PHE A 297 16.75 1.65 -1.42
C PHE A 297 15.61 0.68 -1.73
N LEU A 298 15.98 -0.59 -1.84
CA LEU A 298 15.08 -1.71 -2.11
C LEU A 298 14.86 -2.52 -0.82
N LEU A 299 13.67 -3.08 -0.68
CA LEU A 299 13.22 -3.84 0.48
C LEU A 299 12.08 -4.79 0.10
N ASN A 300 11.78 -5.75 0.98
CA ASN A 300 10.63 -6.64 0.81
C ASN A 300 9.28 -5.90 0.98
N PRO A 301 8.21 -6.38 0.33
CA PRO A 301 6.87 -5.82 0.50
C PRO A 301 6.39 -5.93 1.94
N THR A 302 5.68 -4.92 2.43
CA THR A 302 4.98 -5.01 3.71
C THR A 302 3.82 -6.00 3.62
N GLN A 303 3.77 -6.94 4.55
CA GLN A 303 2.74 -7.96 4.58
C GLN A 303 1.42 -7.40 5.10
N THR A 304 0.31 -7.91 4.58
CA THR A 304 -1.04 -7.52 5.04
C THR A 304 -1.25 -7.75 6.53
N SER A 305 -0.65 -8.80 7.10
CA SER A 305 -0.68 -9.07 8.54
C SER A 305 0.01 -7.98 9.36
N GLU A 306 1.12 -7.43 8.88
CA GLU A 306 1.82 -6.31 9.53
C GLU A 306 0.99 -5.03 9.48
N VAL A 307 0.30 -4.78 8.37
CA VAL A 307 -0.64 -3.65 8.24
C VAL A 307 -1.76 -3.76 9.28
N ILE A 308 -2.39 -4.93 9.39
CA ILE A 308 -3.44 -5.18 10.40
C ILE A 308 -2.89 -5.02 11.81
N ALA A 309 -1.72 -5.59 12.10
CA ALA A 309 -1.15 -5.55 13.44
C ALA A 309 -0.83 -4.13 13.93
N VAL A 310 -0.42 -3.24 13.02
CA VAL A 310 -0.16 -1.83 13.33
C VAL A 310 -1.46 -1.02 13.36
N ALA A 311 -2.27 -1.11 12.31
CA ALA A 311 -3.51 -0.34 12.19
C ALA A 311 -4.53 -0.70 13.29
N GLY A 312 -4.62 -1.98 13.66
CA GLY A 312 -5.49 -2.46 14.74
C GLY A 312 -5.16 -1.90 16.12
N ARG A 313 -3.95 -1.34 16.30
CA ARG A 313 -3.56 -0.58 17.50
C ARG A 313 -3.85 0.92 17.40
N GLY A 314 -4.53 1.35 16.34
CA GLY A 314 -4.77 2.76 16.05
C GLY A 314 -3.53 3.52 15.57
N GLU A 315 -2.45 2.80 15.22
CA GLU A 315 -1.21 3.40 14.75
C GLU A 315 -1.20 3.50 13.23
N LYS A 316 -0.53 4.54 12.72
CA LYS A 316 -0.37 4.77 11.29
C LYS A 316 1.07 4.48 10.87
N MET A 317 1.17 3.86 9.71
CA MET A 317 2.43 3.56 9.05
C MET A 317 2.97 4.80 8.31
N PRO A 318 4.28 4.84 8.02
CA PRO A 318 4.84 5.80 7.09
C PRO A 318 4.07 5.90 5.76
N GLN A 319 4.12 7.07 5.12
CA GLN A 319 3.52 7.23 3.81
C GLN A 319 4.11 6.26 2.78
N LYS A 320 3.28 5.79 1.86
CA LYS A 320 3.68 4.85 0.79
C LYS A 320 4.28 3.54 1.34
N SER A 321 3.77 3.05 2.46
CA SER A 321 4.19 1.76 3.03
C SER A 321 3.63 0.55 2.28
N THR A 322 2.46 0.68 1.66
CA THR A 322 1.76 -0.45 1.03
C THR A 322 1.34 -0.12 -0.40
N PHE A 323 1.52 -1.07 -1.33
CA PHE A 323 0.95 -0.97 -2.65
C PHE A 323 0.22 -2.25 -3.04
N TYR A 324 -1.09 -2.28 -2.81
CA TYR A 324 -1.93 -3.37 -3.28
C TYR A 324 -2.12 -3.31 -4.80
N TYR A 325 -1.88 -4.43 -5.48
CA TYR A 325 -1.98 -4.59 -6.93
C TYR A 325 -2.93 -5.76 -7.30
N PRO A 326 -3.67 -5.67 -8.42
CA PRO A 326 -3.92 -4.47 -9.21
C PRO A 326 -4.71 -3.41 -8.43
N LYS A 327 -4.66 -2.15 -8.85
CA LYS A 327 -5.54 -1.12 -8.30
C LYS A 327 -6.98 -1.37 -8.78
N LEU A 328 -7.96 -0.86 -8.04
CA LEU A 328 -9.37 -0.93 -8.45
C LEU A 328 -9.61 0.07 -9.58
N VAL A 329 -10.35 -0.36 -10.61
CA VAL A 329 -10.70 0.48 -11.76
C VAL A 329 -11.68 1.56 -11.32
N THR A 330 -11.40 2.80 -11.72
CA THR A 330 -12.30 3.94 -11.49
C THR A 330 -13.36 3.99 -12.58
N GLY A 331 -14.60 4.36 -12.23
CA GLY A 331 -15.70 4.53 -13.18
C GLY A 331 -16.39 3.22 -13.61
N LEU A 332 -15.88 2.05 -13.19
CA LEU A 332 -16.49 0.76 -13.52
C LEU A 332 -17.91 0.63 -12.95
N VAL A 333 -18.10 1.14 -11.73
CA VAL A 333 -19.38 1.26 -11.05
C VAL A 333 -19.43 2.64 -10.41
N ILE A 334 -20.57 3.30 -10.51
CA ILE A 334 -20.83 4.61 -9.94
C ILE A 334 -21.96 4.47 -8.93
N ASN A 335 -21.74 4.96 -7.72
CA ASN A 335 -22.78 5.00 -6.68
C ASN A 335 -23.35 6.43 -6.59
N PRO A 336 -24.56 6.69 -7.11
CA PRO A 336 -25.23 7.98 -6.92
C PRO A 336 -25.57 8.19 -5.43
N LEU A 337 -25.34 9.41 -4.95
CA LEU A 337 -25.60 9.89 -3.59
C LEU A 337 -26.81 10.83 -3.51
N ASP A 338 -27.40 11.15 -4.67
CA ASP A 338 -28.69 11.81 -4.76
C ASP A 338 -29.84 10.85 -4.44
N LYS A 339 -31.06 11.40 -4.37
CA LYS A 339 -32.24 10.79 -3.76
C LYS A 339 -32.48 9.33 -4.11
#